data_AF-A0A2T5P7Z8-F1
#
_entry.id   AF-A0A2T5P7Z8-F1
#
_cell.length_a   1.000
_cell.length_b   1.000
_cell.length_c   1.000
_cell.angle_alpha   90.00
_cell.angle_beta   90.00
_cell.angle_gamma   90.00
#
_symmetry.space_group_name_H-M   'P 1'
#
loop_
_entity.id
_entity.type
_entity.pdbx_description
1 polymer ?
#
loop_
_entity_poly.entity_id
_entity_poly.type
_entity_poly.pdbx_seq_one_letter_code
_entity_poly.pdbx_strand_id
1 'polypeptide(L)' 'MTTDALAELLLWCSLAHYVILLLWFAGFVCARERILRLHGRWFRLSENQFDAIHYSAMAIYKLLILFFGLVPAIVLKLIG' A
#
# COMPACT_ATOMS: atom_id res chain seq x y z
N MET A 1 26.46 -2.97 -7.12
CA MET A 1 25.30 -2.36 -7.81
C MET A 1 25.65 -0.92 -8.12
N THR A 2 25.30 -0.43 -9.31
CA THR A 2 25.35 1.01 -9.62
C THR A 2 24.19 1.72 -8.92
N THR A 3 24.34 3.03 -8.68
CA THR A 3 23.27 3.91 -8.16
C THR A 3 22.02 3.82 -9.03
N ASP A 4 22.21 3.76 -10.36
CA ASP A 4 21.13 3.61 -11.33
C ASP A 4 20.35 2.30 -11.20
N ALA A 5 21.04 1.17 -11.07
CA ALA A 5 20.40 -0.14 -10.91
C ALA A 5 19.61 -0.23 -9.60
N LEU A 6 20.11 0.40 -8.52
CA LEU A 6 19.39 0.48 -7.25
C LEU A 6 18.14 1.36 -7.37
N ALA A 7 18.25 2.50 -8.05
CA ALA A 7 17.12 3.39 -8.25
C ALA A 7 16.02 2.73 -9.09
N GLU A 8 16.38 2.01 -10.16
CA GLU A 8 15.43 1.27 -10.99
C GLU A 8 14.73 0.16 -10.21
N LEU A 9 15.47 -0.60 -9.41
CA LEU A 9 14.89 -1.61 -8.51
C LEU A 9 13.86 -0.98 -7.57
N LEU A 10 14.19 0.12 -6.90
CA LEU A 10 13.30 0.79 -5.96
C LEU A 10 12.05 1.37 -6.64
N LEU A 11 12.16 1.85 -7.89
CA LEU A 11 11.01 2.29 -8.69
C LEU A 11 10.08 1.13 -9.02
N TRP A 12 10.59 0.00 -9.50
CA TRP A 12 9.77 -1.18 -9.80
C TRP A 12 9.11 -1.76 -8.55
N CYS A 13 9.82 -1.83 -7.43
CA CYS A 13 9.24 -2.22 -6.14
C CYS A 13 8.11 -1.26 -5.73
N SER A 14 8.34 0.05 -5.85
CA SER A 14 7.33 1.06 -5.51
C SER A 14 6.09 0.93 -6.39
N LEU A 15 6.26 0.72 -7.70
CA LEU A 15 5.17 0.50 -8.63
C LEU A 15 4.34 -0.73 -8.25
N ALA A 16 5.00 -1.85 -8.00
CA ALA A 16 4.33 -3.09 -7.59
C ALA A 16 3.53 -2.90 -6.29
N HIS A 17 4.10 -2.22 -5.29
CA HIS A 17 3.39 -1.92 -4.05
C HIS A 17 2.20 -0.97 -4.26
N TYR A 18 2.31 0.01 -5.16
CA TYR A 18 1.18 0.87 -5.51
C TYR A 18 0.07 0.09 -6.21
N VAL A 19 0.40 -0.86 -7.10
CA VAL A 19 -0.60 -1.75 -7.71
C VAL A 19 -1.34 -2.55 -6.63
N ILE A 20 -0.62 -3.13 -5.67
CA ILE A 20 -1.23 -3.86 -4.54
C ILE A 20 -2.14 -2.93 -3.73
N LEU A 21 -1.68 -1.72 -3.40
CA LEU A 21 -2.47 -0.74 -2.66
C LEU A 21 -3.75 -0.35 -3.42
N LEU A 22 -3.68 -0.17 -4.74
CA LEU A 22 -4.83 0.17 -5.58
C LEU A 22 -5.81 -0.99 -5.69
N LEU A 23 -5.33 -2.23 -5.83
CA LEU A 23 -6.17 -3.42 -5.81
C LEU A 23 -6.86 -3.60 -4.46
N TRP A 24 -6.15 -3.35 -3.35
CA TRP A 24 -6.74 -3.37 -2.01
C TRP A 24 -7.82 -2.29 -1.87
N PHE A 25 -7.52 -1.06 -2.28
CA PHE A 25 -8.50 0.04 -2.26
C PHE A 25 -9.74 -0.28 -3.11
N ALA A 26 -9.55 -0.74 -4.35
CA ALA A 26 -10.64 -1.10 -5.25
C ALA A 26 -11.47 -2.26 -4.68
N GLY A 27 -10.83 -3.30 -4.16
CA GLY A 27 -11.51 -4.43 -3.51
C GLY A 27 -12.30 -3.98 -2.29
N PHE A 28 -11.75 -3.06 -1.49
CA PHE A 28 -12.43 -2.50 -0.33
C PHE A 28 -13.66 -1.67 -0.74
N VAL A 29 -13.54 -0.76 -1.71
CA VAL A 29 -14.67 0.06 -2.19
C VAL A 29 -15.76 -0.78 -2.84
N CYS A 30 -15.39 -1.73 -3.70
CA CYS A 30 -16.37 -2.53 -4.46
C CYS A 30 -16.98 -3.69 -3.66
N ALA A 31 -16.28 -4.21 -2.64
CA ALA A 31 -16.69 -5.42 -1.92
C ALA A 31 -16.71 -5.25 -0.39
N ARG A 32 -16.78 -4.01 0.12
CA ARG A 32 -16.78 -3.68 1.57
C ARG A 32 -17.63 -4.63 2.39
N GLU A 33 -18.93 -4.73 2.08
CA GLU A 33 -19.89 -5.55 2.82
C GLU A 33 -19.54 -7.04 2.80
N ARG A 34 -19.02 -7.54 1.66
CA ARG A 34 -18.60 -8.93 1.51
C ARG A 34 -17.37 -9.23 2.35
N ILE A 35 -16.41 -8.30 2.37
CA ILE A 35 -15.16 -8.43 3.15
C ILE A 35 -15.48 -8.31 4.64
N LEU A 36 -16.34 -7.37 5.04
CA LEU A 36 -16.81 -7.22 6.41
C LEU A 36 -17.54 -8.49 6.89
N ARG A 37 -18.47 -9.04 6.10
CA ARG A 37 -19.18 -10.28 6.47
C ARG A 37 -18.25 -11.48 6.56
N LEU A 38 -17.22 -11.53 5.71
CA LEU A 38 -16.20 -12.56 5.74
C LEU A 38 -15.36 -12.45 7.02
N HIS A 39 -14.80 -11.27 7.31
CA HIS A 39 -13.99 -11.03 8.52
C HIS A 39 -14.82 -11.12 9.81
N GLY A 40 -16.10 -10.74 9.74
CA GLY A 40 -17.07 -10.82 10.83
C GLY A 40 -17.28 -12.22 11.39
N ARG A 41 -16.91 -13.27 10.63
CA ARG A 41 -16.94 -14.66 11.09
C ARG A 41 -15.83 -15.00 12.08
N TRP A 42 -14.71 -14.29 12.01
CA TRP A 42 -13.55 -14.50 12.89
C TRP A 42 -13.41 -13.39 13.93
N PHE A 43 -13.86 -12.17 13.62
CA PHE A 43 -13.69 -11.00 14.48
C PHE A 43 -14.99 -10.22 14.62
N ARG A 44 -15.34 -9.82 15.85
CA ARG A 44 -16.46 -8.89 16.09
C ARG A 44 -15.97 -7.46 15.90
N LEU A 45 -16.06 -6.96 14.67
CA LEU A 45 -15.74 -5.58 14.31
C LEU A 45 -17.03 -4.81 14.01
N SER A 46 -17.16 -3.59 14.53
CA SER A 46 -18.18 -2.68 14.03
C SER A 46 -17.80 -2.16 12.64
N GLU A 47 -18.78 -1.71 11.88
CA GLU A 47 -18.57 -1.11 10.56
C GLU A 47 -17.54 0.03 10.59
N ASN A 48 -17.68 0.94 11.55
CA ASN A 48 -16.77 2.09 11.70
C ASN A 48 -15.34 1.64 12.04
N GLN A 49 -15.17 0.61 12.86
CA GLN A 49 -13.84 0.07 13.19
C GLN A 49 -13.21 -0.60 11.98
N PHE A 50 -13.97 -1.38 11.23
CA PHE A 50 -13.49 -2.05 10.03
C PHE A 50 -12.98 -1.04 9.00
N ASP A 51 -13.74 0.03 8.78
CA ASP A 51 -13.36 1.12 7.87
C ASP A 51 -12.13 1.87 8.35
N ALA A 52 -12.10 2.24 9.63
CA ALA A 52 -10.97 2.95 10.22
C ALA A 52 -9.66 2.13 10.13
N ILE A 53 -9.73 0.82 10.38
CA ILE A 53 -8.57 -0.08 10.29
C ILE A 53 -8.06 -0.16 8.85
N HIS A 54 -8.95 -0.39 7.88
CA HIS A 54 -8.54 -0.52 6.47
C HIS A 54 -7.99 0.78 5.92
N TYR A 55 -8.66 1.90 6.17
CA TYR A 55 -8.20 3.21 5.73
C TYR A 55 -6.85 3.59 6.37
N SER A 56 -6.70 3.37 7.68
CA SER A 56 -5.44 3.65 8.38
C SER A 56 -4.31 2.73 7.90
N ALA A 57 -4.59 1.44 7.66
CA ALA A 57 -3.61 0.50 7.14
C ALA A 57 -3.17 0.87 5.71
N MET A 58 -4.09 1.27 4.84
CA MET A 58 -3.78 1.79 3.51
C MET A 58 -2.93 3.07 3.58
N ALA A 59 -3.25 3.99 4.50
CA ALA A 59 -2.49 5.21 4.68
C ALA A 59 -1.05 4.92 5.14
N ILE A 60 -0.87 4.06 6.15
CA ILE A 60 0.45 3.63 6.63
C ILE A 60 1.21 2.92 5.51
N TYR A 61 0.57 1.99 4.80
CA TYR A 61 1.20 1.27 3.70
C TYR A 61 1.67 2.22 2.59
N LYS A 62 0.84 3.20 2.20
CA LYS A 62 1.21 4.25 1.25
C LYS A 62 2.44 5.03 1.72
N LEU A 63 2.51 5.39 3.00
CA LEU A 63 3.68 6.06 3.57
C LEU A 63 4.92 5.17 3.49
N LEU A 64 4.83 3.89 3.83
CA LEU A 64 5.97 2.97 3.72
C LEU A 64 6.52 2.90 2.27
N ILE A 65 5.64 2.86 1.26
CA ILE A 65 6.05 2.91 -0.16
C ILE A 65 6.82 4.20 -0.46
N LEU A 66 6.32 5.34 0.02
CA LEU A 66 6.96 6.64 -0.21
C LEU A 66 8.33 6.71 0.49
N PHE A 67 8.39 6.38 1.77
CA PHE A 67 9.59 6.51 2.60
C PHE A 67 10.70 5.54 2.19
N PHE A 68 10.36 4.29 1.88
CA PHE A 68 11.36 3.24 1.63
C PHE A 68 11.56 2.88 0.16
N GLY A 69 10.62 3.28 -0.72
CA GLY A 69 10.69 2.98 -2.14
C GLY A 69 10.88 4.24 -2.97
N LEU A 70 9.80 5.02 -3.14
CA LEU A 70 9.72 6.03 -4.18
C LEU A 70 10.66 7.22 -3.93
N VAL A 71 10.67 7.77 -2.70
CA VAL A 71 11.54 8.91 -2.37
C VAL A 71 13.02 8.54 -2.47
N PRO A 72 13.50 7.42 -1.89
CA PRO A 72 14.87 6.97 -2.09
C PRO A 72 15.25 6.78 -3.55
N ALA A 73 14.36 6.20 -4.38
CA ALA A 73 14.62 6.00 -5.79
C ALA A 73 14.80 7.31 -6.56
N ILE A 74 13.94 8.31 -6.28
CA ILE A 74 14.04 9.65 -6.87
C ILE A 74 15.36 10.30 -6.45
N VAL A 75 15.69 10.26 -5.17
CA VAL A 75 16.95 10.86 -4.66
C VAL A 75 18.16 10.21 -5.34
N LEU A 76 18.19 8.89 -5.48
CA LEU A 76 19.27 8.19 -6.17
C LEU A 76 19.41 8.59 -7.64
N LYS A 77 18.30 8.84 -8.36
CA LYS A 77 18.31 9.36 -9.74
C LYS A 77 18.76 10.82 -9.85
N LEU A 78 18.65 11.61 -8.78
CA LEU A 78 19.06 13.01 -8.78
C LEU A 78 20.55 13.18 -8.47
N ILE A 79 21.13 12.27 -7.69
CA ILE A 79 22.53 12.35 -7.25
C ILE A 79 23.48 11.40 -8.00
N GLY A 80 22.93 10.35 -8.63
CA GLY A 80 23.66 9.38 -9.43
C GLY A 80 23.76 9.82 -10.88
#